data_AF-A0A7X1WEA5-F1
#
_entry.id   AF-A0A7X1WEA5-F1
#
_cell.length_a   1.000
_cell.length_b   1.000
_cell.length_c   1.000
_cell.angle_alpha   90.00
_cell.angle_beta   90.00
_cell.angle_gamma   90.00
#
_symmetry.space_group_name_H-M   'P 1'
#
loop_
_entity.id
_entity.type
_entity.pdbx_description
1 polymer ?
#
loop_
_entity_poly.entity_id
_entity_poly.type
_entity_poly.pdbx_seq_one_letter_code
_entity_poly.pdbx_strand_id
1 'polypeptide(L)'
;EMHKALLHDEIDAGFTVDSTVATNGFTKLRVWVERPAIAIPTHHPLLSLDKVPLGEALRYPLILCHPERCAGGHNVINHWFEDDSLPSPNIAEHVSGHEPMMMLVAAGYGIGIGL
;
A
#
# COMPACT_ATOMS: atom_id res chain seq x y z
N GLU A 1 6.55 16.06 2.94
CA GLU A 1 8.02 16.13 3.00
C GLU A 1 8.67 16.40 1.65
N MET A 2 8.73 15.45 0.70
CA MET A 2 9.45 15.66 -0.58
C MET A 2 9.05 16.93 -1.36
N HIS A 3 7.77 17.27 -1.42
CA HIS A 3 7.32 18.51 -2.07
C HIS A 3 7.91 19.77 -1.42
N LYS A 4 8.04 19.80 -0.08
CA LYS A 4 8.65 20.94 0.62
C LYS A 4 10.16 20.97 0.37
N ALA A 5 10.82 19.82 0.39
CA ALA A 5 12.25 19.71 0.10
C ALA A 5 12.58 20.19 -1.33
N LEU A 6 11.73 19.86 -2.31
CA LEU A 6 11.84 20.38 -3.69
C LEU A 6 11.69 21.92 -3.73
N LEU A 7 10.73 22.48 -2.99
CA LEU A 7 10.51 23.94 -2.95
C LEU A 7 11.66 24.72 -2.30
N HIS A 8 12.37 24.08 -1.36
CA HIS A 8 13.49 24.70 -0.65
C HIS A 8 14.85 24.32 -1.23
N ASP A 9 14.90 23.69 -2.40
CA ASP A 9 16.14 23.29 -3.08
C ASP A 9 17.00 22.32 -2.23
N GLU A 10 16.35 21.53 -1.37
CA GLU A 10 17.01 20.50 -0.54
C GLU A 10 17.19 19.19 -1.30
N ILE A 11 16.35 18.95 -2.33
CA ILE A 11 16.45 17.84 -3.27
C ILE A 11 16.12 18.33 -4.68
N ASP A 12 16.74 17.73 -5.69
CA ASP A 12 16.48 18.04 -7.10
C ASP A 12 15.30 17.22 -7.68
N ALA A 13 15.01 16.05 -7.08
CA ALA A 13 13.99 15.12 -7.55
C ALA A 13 13.42 14.29 -6.39
N GLY A 14 12.14 13.92 -6.49
CA GLY A 14 11.45 13.06 -5.53
C GLY A 14 10.72 11.92 -6.22
N PHE A 15 10.66 10.76 -5.55
CA PHE A 15 9.92 9.59 -6.02
C PHE A 15 8.72 9.36 -5.13
N THR A 16 7.54 9.26 -5.72
CA THR A 16 6.31 8.97 -4.99
C THR A 16 5.45 7.97 -5.75
N VAL A 17 4.78 7.10 -5.01
CA VAL A 17 3.71 6.23 -5.52
C VAL A 17 2.39 6.98 -5.62
N ASP A 18 2.23 8.06 -4.84
CA ASP A 18 0.99 8.83 -4.79
C ASP A 18 0.87 9.74 -6.02
N SER A 19 -0.08 9.42 -6.91
CA SER A 19 -0.36 10.17 -8.12
C SER A 19 -1.14 11.47 -7.87
N THR A 20 -1.77 11.63 -6.71
CA THR A 20 -2.71 12.72 -6.38
C THR A 20 -2.04 14.00 -5.87
N VAL A 21 -0.79 13.90 -5.40
CA VAL A 21 -0.03 15.05 -4.88
C VAL A 21 0.10 16.14 -5.95
N ALA A 22 -0.34 17.36 -5.60
CA ALA A 22 -0.28 18.54 -6.45
C ALA A 22 1.17 18.85 -6.87
N THR A 23 1.33 19.29 -8.12
CA THR A 23 2.65 19.48 -8.72
C THR A 23 3.21 20.88 -8.52
N ASN A 24 2.44 21.90 -8.11
CA ASN A 24 2.85 23.28 -7.77
C ASN A 24 4.18 23.79 -8.39
N GLY A 25 4.32 23.74 -9.72
CA GLY A 25 5.50 24.23 -10.43
C GLY A 25 6.56 23.17 -10.77
N PHE A 26 6.39 21.93 -10.34
CA PHE A 26 7.20 20.77 -10.70
C PHE A 26 6.56 19.94 -11.82
N THR A 27 7.39 19.23 -12.57
CA THR A 27 6.92 18.23 -13.55
C THR A 27 6.83 16.87 -12.88
N LYS A 28 5.71 16.16 -13.07
CA LYS A 28 5.52 14.79 -12.59
C LYS A 28 5.50 13.84 -13.77
N LEU A 29 6.35 12.81 -13.73
CA LEU A 29 6.48 11.82 -14.78
C LEU A 29 6.22 10.43 -14.21
N ARG A 30 5.35 9.66 -14.88
CA ARG A 30 5.18 8.25 -14.56
C ARG A 30 6.37 7.48 -15.14
N VAL A 31 7.25 6.99 -14.26
CA VAL A 31 8.46 6.27 -14.66
C VAL A 31 8.19 4.78 -14.88
N TRP A 32 7.37 4.15 -14.04
CA TRP A 32 6.90 2.77 -14.22
C TRP A 32 5.51 2.55 -13.59
N VAL A 33 4.97 1.35 -13.75
CA VAL A 33 3.78 0.85 -13.05
C VAL A 33 4.20 -0.41 -12.31
N GLU A 34 4.02 -0.42 -10.99
CA GLU A 34 4.29 -1.60 -10.17
C GLU A 34 3.02 -2.44 -10.01
N ARG A 35 3.18 -3.76 -9.95
CA ARG A 35 2.08 -4.67 -9.60
C ARG A 35 2.01 -4.79 -8.08
N PRO A 36 0.81 -4.74 -7.48
CA PRO A 36 0.65 -4.95 -6.05
C PRO A 36 1.25 -6.29 -5.61
N ALA A 37 1.86 -6.29 -4.42
CA ALA A 37 2.31 -7.49 -3.74
C ALA A 37 1.41 -7.80 -2.54
N ILE A 38 1.21 -9.10 -2.29
CA ILE A 38 0.52 -9.61 -1.11
C ILE A 38 1.48 -10.46 -0.29
N ALA A 39 1.62 -10.13 0.99
CA ALA A 39 2.37 -10.91 1.96
C ALA A 39 1.40 -11.84 2.68
N ILE A 40 1.68 -13.15 2.64
CA ILE A 40 0.77 -14.19 3.14
C ILE A 40 1.52 -15.06 4.16
N PRO A 41 0.95 -15.34 5.35
CA PRO A 41 1.55 -16.27 6.31
C PRO A 41 1.71 -17.69 5.74
N THR A 42 2.69 -18.44 6.24
CA THR A 42 2.82 -19.86 5.89
C THR A 42 1.56 -20.63 6.29
N HIS A 43 1.14 -21.59 5.45
CA HIS A 43 -0.08 -22.41 5.63
C HIS A 43 -1.42 -21.66 5.50
N HIS A 44 -1.42 -20.41 5.04
CA HIS A 44 -2.66 -19.67 4.80
C HIS A 44 -3.45 -20.23 3.59
N PRO A 45 -4.80 -20.27 3.62
CA PRO A 45 -5.61 -20.82 2.52
C PRO A 45 -5.36 -20.17 1.16
N LEU A 46 -5.04 -18.87 1.13
CA LEU A 46 -4.72 -18.14 -0.11
C LEU A 46 -3.50 -18.68 -0.85
N LEU A 47 -2.61 -19.44 -0.19
CA LEU A 47 -1.46 -20.08 -0.85
C LEU A 47 -1.87 -21.21 -1.80
N SER A 48 -3.14 -21.63 -1.79
CA SER A 48 -3.68 -22.58 -2.79
C SER A 48 -4.02 -21.91 -4.14
N LEU A 49 -3.98 -20.58 -4.21
CA LEU A 49 -4.32 -19.81 -5.41
C LEU A 49 -3.04 -19.36 -6.11
N ASP A 50 -2.91 -19.64 -7.42
CA ASP A 50 -1.79 -19.15 -8.24
C ASP A 50 -1.77 -17.62 -8.35
N LYS A 51 -2.95 -16.99 -8.28
CA LYS A 51 -3.15 -15.55 -8.20
C LYS A 51 -4.24 -15.29 -7.19
N VAL A 52 -4.02 -14.36 -6.28
CA VAL A 52 -5.00 -14.01 -5.26
C VAL A 52 -5.92 -12.91 -5.79
N PRO A 53 -7.22 -13.17 -6.00
CA PRO A 53 -8.18 -12.12 -6.31
C PRO A 53 -8.33 -11.18 -5.13
N LEU A 54 -8.49 -9.88 -5.39
CA LEU A 54 -8.66 -8.89 -4.32
C LEU A 54 -9.86 -9.22 -3.41
N GLY A 55 -11.00 -9.60 -4.01
CA GLY A 55 -12.18 -10.02 -3.25
C GLY A 55 -11.96 -11.21 -2.31
N GLU A 56 -11.05 -12.15 -2.65
CA GLU A 56 -10.69 -13.26 -1.75
C GLU A 56 -9.76 -12.80 -0.63
N ALA A 57 -8.81 -11.90 -0.92
CA ALA A 57 -7.94 -11.31 0.08
C ALA A 57 -8.74 -10.52 1.14
N LEU A 58 -9.74 -9.75 0.71
CA LEU A 58 -10.59 -8.92 1.58
C LEU A 58 -11.41 -9.71 2.61
N ARG A 59 -11.50 -11.05 2.47
CA ARG A 59 -12.17 -11.94 3.43
C ARG A 59 -11.32 -12.21 4.68
N TYR A 60 -10.04 -11.83 4.66
CA TYR A 60 -9.09 -12.07 5.75
C TYR A 60 -8.66 -10.74 6.41
N PRO A 61 -8.17 -10.79 7.66
CA PRO A 61 -7.64 -9.59 8.32
C PRO A 61 -6.46 -9.00 7.55
N LEU A 62 -6.49 -7.70 7.28
CA LEU A 62 -5.50 -6.96 6.50
C LEU A 62 -4.60 -6.10 7.39
N ILE A 63 -3.31 -6.10 7.08
CA ILE A 63 -2.33 -5.18 7.63
C ILE A 63 -1.99 -4.18 6.52
N LEU A 64 -2.35 -2.91 6.70
CA LEU A 64 -2.30 -1.89 5.65
C LEU A 64 -1.37 -0.72 6.00
N CYS A 65 -0.95 0.04 5.00
CA CYS A 65 -0.16 1.26 5.21
C CYS A 65 -0.90 2.26 6.11
N HIS A 66 -0.20 2.86 7.05
CA HIS A 66 -0.76 3.83 7.97
C HIS A 66 -1.19 5.13 7.25
N PRO A 67 -2.41 5.65 7.49
CA PRO A 67 -2.97 6.81 6.77
C PRO A 67 -2.10 8.07 6.88
N GLU A 68 -1.53 8.34 8.06
CA GLU A 68 -0.72 9.55 8.27
C GLU A 68 0.77 9.35 8.01
N ARG A 69 1.34 8.25 8.53
CA ARG A 69 2.80 8.00 8.49
C ARG A 69 3.27 7.40 7.16
N CYS A 70 2.37 6.79 6.40
CA CYS A 70 2.62 6.20 5.08
C CYS A 70 1.53 6.60 4.08
N ALA A 71 1.08 7.86 4.11
CA ALA A 71 -0.06 8.37 3.37
C ALA A 71 -0.04 8.01 1.87
N GLY A 72 1.12 8.11 1.21
CA GLY A 72 1.19 7.82 -0.23
C GLY A 72 0.88 6.37 -0.58
N GLY A 73 1.39 5.41 0.20
CA GLY A 73 1.05 4.00 0.03
C GLY A 73 -0.39 3.70 0.43
N HIS A 74 -0.86 4.30 1.52
CA HIS A 74 -2.25 4.18 1.98
C HIS A 74 -3.25 4.64 0.92
N ASN A 75 -3.03 5.81 0.31
CA ASN A 75 -3.91 6.37 -0.71
C ASN A 75 -3.99 5.47 -1.95
N VAL A 76 -2.84 4.98 -2.43
CA VAL A 76 -2.80 4.10 -3.60
C VAL A 76 -3.50 2.77 -3.33
N ILE A 77 -3.26 2.17 -2.16
CA ILE A 77 -3.86 0.87 -1.81
C ILE A 77 -5.36 1.02 -1.55
N ASN A 78 -5.80 2.05 -0.83
CA ASN A 78 -7.21 2.26 -0.55
C ASN A 78 -8.05 2.47 -1.81
N HIS A 79 -7.47 3.08 -2.84
CA HIS A 79 -8.16 3.26 -4.12
C HIS A 79 -8.54 1.92 -4.77
N TRP A 80 -7.84 0.82 -4.45
CA TRP A 80 -8.21 -0.51 -4.94
C TRP A 80 -9.47 -1.07 -4.30
N PHE A 81 -9.90 -0.51 -3.16
CA PHE A 81 -11.09 -0.94 -2.41
C PHE A 81 -12.34 -0.11 -2.71
N GLU A 82 -12.24 0.89 -3.60
CA GLU A 82 -13.37 1.79 -3.93
C GLU A 82 -14.45 1.13 -4.81
N ASP A 83 -14.26 -0.11 -5.26
CA ASP A 83 -15.26 -0.86 -6.03
C ASP A 83 -16.37 -1.40 -5.11
N ASP A 84 -17.60 -0.89 -5.29
CA ASP A 84 -18.80 -1.27 -4.53
C ASP A 84 -19.15 -2.77 -4.58
N SER A 85 -18.61 -3.52 -5.55
CA SER A 85 -18.79 -4.98 -5.62
C SER A 85 -17.88 -5.75 -4.67
N LEU A 86 -16.87 -5.11 -4.08
CA LEU A 86 -15.92 -5.73 -3.17
C LEU A 86 -16.42 -5.72 -1.71
N PRO A 87 -16.09 -6.74 -0.91
CA PRO A 87 -16.34 -6.71 0.53
C PRO A 87 -15.58 -5.56 1.20
N SER A 88 -16.16 -4.98 2.26
CA SER A 88 -15.42 -4.02 3.09
C SER A 88 -14.15 -4.66 3.69
N PRO A 89 -12.98 -4.00 3.61
CA PRO A 89 -11.75 -4.54 4.16
C PRO A 89 -11.83 -4.70 5.69
N ASN A 90 -11.52 -5.88 6.19
CA ASN A 90 -11.33 -6.12 7.62
C ASN A 90 -9.90 -5.72 8.02
N ILE A 91 -9.72 -4.51 8.54
CA ILE A 91 -8.40 -3.99 8.89
C ILE A 91 -8.00 -4.46 10.29
N ALA A 92 -6.94 -5.25 10.37
CA ALA A 92 -6.33 -5.70 11.63
C ALA A 92 -5.41 -4.64 12.23
N GLU A 93 -4.59 -3.99 11.40
CA GLU A 93 -3.57 -3.04 11.87
C GLU A 93 -3.12 -2.08 10.75
N HIS A 94 -2.68 -0.88 11.15
CA HIS A 94 -2.07 0.12 10.28
C HIS A 94 -0.58 0.28 10.60
N VAL A 95 0.29 -0.05 9.65
CA VAL A 95 1.74 -0.07 9.86
C VAL A 95 2.48 1.00 9.08
N SER A 96 3.60 1.45 9.64
CA SER A 96 4.44 2.51 9.07
C SER A 96 5.70 1.93 8.43
N GLY A 97 5.54 1.19 7.33
CA GLY A 97 6.62 0.55 6.57
C GLY A 97 6.43 -0.96 6.38
N HIS A 98 7.20 -1.56 5.48
CA HIS A 98 7.11 -3.00 5.16
C HIS A 98 7.64 -3.90 6.28
N GLU A 99 8.65 -3.47 7.05
CA GLU A 99 9.20 -4.28 8.16
C GLU A 99 8.15 -4.64 9.22
N PRO A 100 7.41 -3.67 9.84
CA PRO A 100 6.36 -4.01 10.78
C PRO A 100 5.21 -4.79 10.12
N MET A 101 4.92 -4.56 8.83
CA MET A 101 3.94 -5.37 8.08
C MET A 101 4.36 -6.83 8.06
N MET A 102 5.59 -7.11 7.62
CA MET A 102 6.12 -8.45 7.47
C MET A 102 6.22 -9.18 8.81
N MET A 103 6.57 -8.48 9.89
CA MET A 103 6.58 -9.03 11.24
C MET A 103 5.19 -9.52 11.66
N LEU A 104 4.14 -8.71 11.49
CA LEU A 104 2.77 -9.06 11.85
C LEU A 104 2.21 -10.19 10.95
N VAL A 105 2.53 -10.17 9.66
CA VAL A 105 2.18 -11.27 8.73
C VAL A 105 2.84 -12.57 9.16
N ALA A 106 4.15 -12.54 9.45
CA ALA A 106 4.89 -13.73 9.87
C ALA A 106 4.36 -14.30 11.20
N ALA A 107 3.87 -13.43 12.10
CA ALA A 107 3.23 -13.83 13.35
C ALA A 107 1.75 -14.27 13.18
N GLY A 108 1.20 -14.20 11.97
CA GLY A 108 -0.15 -14.71 11.66
C GLY A 108 -1.30 -13.76 12.01
N TYR A 109 -1.03 -12.47 12.24
CA TYR A 109 -2.07 -11.48 12.57
C TYR A 109 -2.94 -11.09 11.36
N GLY A 110 -2.49 -11.37 10.14
CA GLY A 110 -3.21 -11.06 8.92
C GLY A 110 -2.35 -11.22 7.68
N ILE A 111 -2.87 -10.75 6.55
CA ILE A 111 -2.14 -10.63 5.29
C ILE A 111 -1.75 -9.17 5.05
N GLY A 112 -0.59 -8.95 4.45
CA GLY A 112 -0.10 -7.61 4.10
C GLY A 112 -0.37 -7.30 2.64
N ILE A 113 -0.78 -6.06 2.34
CA ILE A 113 -0.90 -5.56 0.96
C ILE A 113 0.03 -4.36 0.82
N GLY A 114 0.86 -4.37 -0.23
CA GLY A 114 1.87 -3.35 -0.45
C GLY A 114 2.21 -3.12 -1.91
N LEU A 115 3.02 -2.09 -2.13
CA LEU A 115 3.72 -1.77 -3.38
C LEU A 115 5.21 -2.11 -3.23
#